data_AF-A0A315XX07-F1
#
_entry.id   AF-A0A315XX07-F1
#
_cell.length_a   1.000
_cell.length_b   1.000
_cell.length_c   1.000
_cell.angle_alpha   90.00
_cell.angle_beta   90.00
_cell.angle_gamma   90.00
#
_symmetry.space_group_name_H-M   'P 1'
#
loop_
_entity.id
_entity.type
_entity.pdbx_description
1 polymer ?
#
loop_
_entity_poly.entity_id
_entity_poly.type
_entity_poly.pdbx_seq_one_letter_code
_entity_poly.pdbx_strand_id
1 'polypeptide(L)' 'MTDSTAAISAARQNLADAGMDKSTIEKCMTLIDNNDITAAYRLISEYRRQLLDTVHSCNRQIDCLDYFTYTLDKNGGIQK' A
#
# COMPACT_ATOMS: atom_id res chain seq x y z
N MET A 1 -29.02 17.87 -1.62
CA MET A 1 -28.51 16.87 -0.64
C MET A 1 -27.83 15.66 -1.30
N THR A 2 -27.90 15.49 -2.63
CA THR A 2 -27.37 14.33 -3.37
C THR A 2 -25.86 14.35 -3.62
N ASP A 3 -25.27 15.51 -3.89
CA ASP A 3 -23.84 15.60 -4.26
C ASP A 3 -22.87 15.29 -3.10
N SER A 4 -23.23 15.66 -1.87
CA SER A 4 -22.39 15.41 -0.70
C SER A 4 -22.28 13.92 -0.37
N THR A 5 -23.36 13.15 -0.56
CA THR A 5 -23.36 11.70 -0.31
C THR A 5 -22.53 10.96 -1.37
N ALA A 6 -22.63 11.37 -2.63
CA ALA A 6 -21.85 10.79 -3.72
C ALA A 6 -20.35 11.02 -3.52
N ALA A 7 -19.94 12.24 -3.16
CA ALA A 7 -18.53 12.56 -2.89
C ALA A 7 -17.94 11.74 -1.74
N ILE A 8 -18.69 11.56 -0.65
CA ILE A 8 -18.26 10.75 0.50
C ILE A 8 -18.10 9.27 0.11
N SER A 9 -19.03 8.73 -0.68
CA SER A 9 -18.95 7.34 -1.16
C SER A 9 -17.74 7.13 -2.09
N ALA A 10 -17.48 8.08 -2.99
CA ALA A 10 -16.32 8.04 -3.88
C ALA A 10 -15.00 8.11 -3.11
N ALA A 11 -14.92 8.96 -2.08
CA ALA A 11 -13.74 9.04 -1.22
C ALA A 11 -13.45 7.71 -0.52
N ARG A 12 -14.47 7.07 0.07
CA ARG A 12 -14.33 5.75 0.70
C ARG A 12 -13.89 4.68 -0.30
N GLN A 13 -14.49 4.68 -1.50
CA GLN A 13 -14.13 3.73 -2.54
C GLN A 13 -12.67 3.91 -2.97
N ASN A 14 -12.21 5.14 -3.18
CA ASN A 14 -10.81 5.41 -3.54
C ASN A 14 -9.82 4.88 -2.48
N LEU A 15 -10.14 5.01 -1.20
CA LEU A 15 -9.31 4.48 -0.12
C LEU A 15 -9.33 2.93 -0.09
N ALA A 16 -10.47 2.32 -0.37
CA ALA A 16 -10.61 0.87 -0.49
C ALA A 16 -9.85 0.32 -1.71
N ASP A 17 -9.95 0.97 -2.86
CA ASP A 17 -9.22 0.62 -4.10
C ASP A 17 -7.71 0.77 -3.92
N ALA A 18 -7.28 1.71 -3.07
CA ALA A 18 -5.88 1.83 -2.65
C ALA A 18 -5.42 0.68 -1.74
N GLY A 19 -6.32 -0.20 -1.28
CA GLY A 19 -6.04 -1.34 -0.44
C GLY A 19 -6.07 -1.05 1.06
N MET A 20 -6.55 0.13 1.50
CA MET A 20 -6.66 0.43 2.93
C MET A 20 -7.72 -0.46 3.58
N ASP A 21 -7.43 -0.94 4.79
CA ASP A 21 -8.40 -1.69 5.55
C ASP A 21 -9.55 -0.79 6.05
N LYS A 22 -10.69 -1.41 6.37
CA LYS A 22 -11.90 -0.70 6.82
C LYS A 22 -11.65 0.20 8.03
N SER A 23 -10.79 -0.19 8.97
CA SER A 23 -10.51 0.62 10.16
C SER A 23 -9.70 1.88 9.83
N THR A 24 -8.77 1.77 8.89
CA THR A 24 -7.96 2.90 8.40
C THR A 24 -8.79 3.85 7.54
N ILE A 25 -9.70 3.32 6.73
CA ILE A 25 -10.68 4.12 5.97
C ILE A 25 -11.54 4.96 6.91
N GLU A 26 -12.17 4.36 7.92
CA GLU A 26 -13.05 5.12 8.82
C GLU A 26 -12.30 6.17 9.64
N LYS A 27 -11.04 5.90 10.04
CA LYS A 27 -10.17 6.92 10.65
C LYS A 27 -9.92 8.07 9.68
N CYS A 28 -9.56 7.79 8.42
CA CYS A 28 -9.32 8.82 7.42
C CYS A 28 -10.56 9.68 7.17
N MET A 29 -11.73 9.04 7.03
CA MET A 29 -12.98 9.75 6.80
C MET A 29 -13.39 10.61 8.00
N THR A 30 -13.18 10.13 9.24
CA THR A 30 -13.42 10.93 10.45
C THR A 30 -12.55 12.19 10.48
N LEU A 31 -11.29 12.10 10.04
CA LEU A 31 -10.40 13.26 9.94
C LEU A 31 -10.88 14.27 8.89
N ILE A 32 -11.35 13.78 7.74
CA ILE A 32 -11.92 14.61 6.67
C ILE A 32 -13.21 15.29 7.16
N ASP A 33 -14.11 14.55 7.81
CA ASP A 33 -15.39 15.06 8.34
C ASP A 33 -15.16 16.15 9.41
N ASN A 34 -14.09 16.02 10.21
CA ASN A 34 -13.67 17.01 11.20
C ASN A 34 -12.82 18.16 10.62
N ASN A 35 -12.65 18.22 9.30
CA ASN A 35 -11.80 19.20 8.58
C ASN A 35 -10.31 19.18 9.00
N ASP A 36 -9.82 18.08 9.58
CA ASP A 36 -8.40 17.86 9.89
C ASP A 36 -7.68 17.23 8.69
N ILE A 37 -7.59 18.02 7.62
CA ILE A 37 -6.99 17.59 6.35
C ILE A 37 -5.50 17.28 6.49
N THR A 38 -4.81 17.94 7.42
CA THR A 38 -3.38 17.69 7.68
C THR A 38 -3.15 16.30 8.25
N ALA A 39 -3.95 15.88 9.25
CA ALA A 39 -3.87 14.53 9.78
C ALA A 39 -4.29 13.48 8.74
N ALA A 40 -5.32 13.74 7.94
CA ALA A 40 -5.73 12.85 6.86
C ALA A 40 -4.59 12.64 5.84
N TYR A 41 -3.92 13.72 5.43
CA TYR A 41 -2.78 13.63 4.51
C TYR A 41 -1.60 12.85 5.10
N ARG A 42 -1.31 13.03 6.40
CA ARG A 42 -0.28 12.25 7.10
C ARG A 42 -0.61 10.77 7.12
N LEU A 43 -1.86 10.40 7.40
CA LEU A 43 -2.32 9.00 7.39
C LEU A 43 -2.14 8.37 6.00
N ILE A 44 -2.55 9.08 4.94
CA ILE A 44 -2.40 8.61 3.55
C ILE A 44 -0.92 8.46 3.17
N SER A 45 -0.08 9.41 3.58
CA SER A 45 1.36 9.39 3.30
C SER A 45 2.08 8.24 4.01
N GLU A 46 1.70 7.94 5.25
CA GLU A 46 2.17 6.78 6.00
C GLU A 46 1.82 5.48 5.27
N TYR A 47 0.58 5.32 4.85
CA TYR A 47 0.12 4.13 4.12
C TYR A 47 0.87 3.97 2.78
N ARG A 48 1.04 5.06 2.02
CA ARG A 48 1.84 5.05 0.79
C ARG A 48 3.28 4.58 1.03
N ARG A 49 3.90 4.98 2.14
CA ARG A 49 5.25 4.51 2.48
C ARG A 49 5.27 3.01 2.79
N GLN A 50 4.27 2.50 3.51
CA GLN A 50 4.17 1.05 3.78
C GLN A 50 4.03 0.23 2.49
N LEU A 51 3.28 0.73 1.50
CA LEU A 51 3.20 0.11 0.17
C LEU A 51 4.58 0.09 -0.52
N LEU A 52 5.31 1.21 -0.49
CA LEU A 52 6.66 1.27 -1.05
C LEU A 52 7.63 0.31 -0.34
N ASP A 53 7.58 0.24 0.99
CA ASP A 53 8.39 -0.69 1.78
C ASP A 53 8.10 -2.15 1.39
N THR A 54 6.82 -2.47 1.14
CA THR A 54 6.38 -3.78 0.67
C THR A 54 6.96 -4.08 -0.71
N VAL A 55 6.84 -3.16 -1.67
CA VAL A 55 7.43 -3.31 -3.01
C VAL A 55 8.94 -3.52 -2.94
N HIS A 56 9.64 -2.71 -2.15
CA HIS A 56 11.08 -2.86 -1.96
C HIS A 56 11.46 -4.19 -1.32
N SER A 57 10.64 -4.70 -0.39
CA SER A 57 10.84 -6.02 0.21
C SER A 57 10.66 -7.15 -0.80
N CYS A 58 9.58 -7.11 -1.58
CA CYS A 58 9.33 -8.09 -2.63
C CYS A 58 10.44 -8.07 -3.70
N ASN A 59 10.90 -6.89 -4.12
CA ASN A 59 12.02 -6.78 -5.07
C ASN A 59 13.28 -7.46 -4.53
N ARG A 60 13.65 -7.22 -3.26
CA ARG A 60 14.81 -7.90 -2.64
C ARG A 60 14.64 -9.42 -2.62
N GLN A 61 13.43 -9.92 -2.35
CA GLN A 61 13.14 -11.35 -2.37
C GLN A 61 13.30 -11.94 -3.77
N ILE A 62 12.81 -11.23 -4.80
CA ILE A 62 12.96 -11.62 -6.20
C ILE A 62 14.45 -11.62 -6.59
N ASP A 63 15.21 -10.58 -6.26
CA ASP A 63 16.65 -10.50 -6.55
C ASP A 63 17.42 -11.70 -5.96
N CYS A 64 17.08 -12.10 -4.72
CA CYS A 64 17.66 -13.29 -4.09
C CYS A 64 17.31 -14.58 -4.83
N LEU A 65 16.05 -14.72 -5.30
CA LEU A 65 15.61 -15.89 -6.05
C LEU A 65 16.24 -15.94 -7.44
N ASP A 66 16.36 -14.81 -8.13
CA ASP A 66 17.00 -14.69 -9.44
C ASP A 66 18.48 -15.06 -9.35
N TYR A 67 19.18 -14.57 -8.32
CA TYR A 67 20.55 -14.97 -8.06
C TYR A 67 20.70 -16.48 -7.77
N PHE A 68 19.79 -17.02 -6.95
CA PHE A 68 19.80 -18.44 -6.62
C PHE A 68 19.56 -19.32 -7.85
N THR A 69 18.56 -18.99 -8.66
CA THR A 69 18.23 -19.72 -9.89
C THR A 69 19.36 -19.65 -10.92
N TYR A 70 19.97 -18.47 -11.12
CA TYR A 70 21.15 -18.32 -11.97
C TYR A 70 22.32 -19.20 -11.50
N THR A 71 22.54 -19.27 -10.18
CA THR A 71 23.59 -20.11 -9.59
C THR A 71 23.32 -21.60 -9.85
N LEU A 72 22.07 -22.05 -9.72
CA LEU A 72 21.69 -23.43 -10.02
C LEU A 72 21.92 -23.78 -11.49
N ASP A 73 21.52 -22.90 -12.40
CA ASP A 73 21.64 -23.12 -13.85
C ASP A 73 23.10 -23.14 -14.30
N LYS A 74 23.90 -22.16 -13.87
CA LYS A 74 25.28 -22.01 -14.35
C LYS A 74 26.28 -22.97 -13.72
N ASN A 75 26.06 -23.39 -12.47
CA ASN A 75 26.99 -24.26 -11.75
C ASN A 75 26.57 -25.73 -11.72
N GLY A 76 25.45 -26.09 -12.36
CA GLY A 76 24.92 -27.46 -12.38
C GLY A 76 24.42 -27.94 -11.01
N GLY A 77 24.03 -27.01 -10.13
CA GLY A 77 23.61 -27.27 -8.75
C GLY A 77 24.37 -26.46 -7.70
N ILE A 78 23.98 -26.63 -6.42
CA ILE A 78 24.69 -26.01 -5.28
C ILE A 78 26.02 -26.76 -5.09
N GLN A 79 27.13 -26.12 -5.45
CA GLN A 79 28.45 -26.65 -5.15
C GLN A 79 28.67 -26.58 -3.63
N LYS A 80 28.92 -27.73 -3.01
CA LYS A 80 29.15 -27.89 -1.57
C LYS A 80 30.48 -27.31 -1.13
#